data_AF-A0A6P2D582-F1
#
_entry.id   AF-A0A6P2D582-F1
#
_cell.length_a   1.000
_cell.length_b   1.000
_cell.length_c   1.000
_cell.angle_alpha   90.00
_cell.angle_beta   90.00
_cell.angle_gamma   90.00
#
_symmetry.space_group_name_H-M   'P 1'
#
loop_
_entity.id
_entity.type
_entity.pdbx_description
1 polymer ?
#
loop_
_entity_poly.entity_id
_entity_poly.type
_entity_poly.pdbx_seq_one_letter_code
_entity_poly.pdbx_strand_id
1 'polypeptide(L)' 'MVGQVGLNGVTVYAYVLADANEMRVRVSADDWERLGLSPGQRVRVERGGQAEAPLLLAAAEQNPPVVWLRLVSLAARRAS' A
#
# COMPACT_ATOMS: atom_id res chain seq x y z
N MET A 1 7.25 -9.27 -4.90
CA MET A 1 6.30 -9.73 -5.94
C MET A 1 5.94 -8.56 -6.84
N VAL A 2 5.77 -8.79 -8.15
CA VAL A 2 5.21 -7.80 -9.08
C VAL A 2 3.86 -8.28 -9.59
N GLY A 3 2.88 -7.39 -9.74
CA GLY A 3 1.57 -7.75 -10.24
C GLY A 3 0.49 -6.71 -9.97
N GLN A 4 -0.76 -7.10 -10.23
CA GLN A 4 -1.93 -6.27 -9.92
C GLN A 4 -2.22 -6.28 -8.42
N VAL A 5 -2.45 -5.09 -7.86
CA VAL A 5 -2.81 -4.88 -6.47
C VAL A 5 -4.02 -3.95 -6.43
N GLY A 6 -5.05 -4.34 -5.70
CA GLY A 6 -6.16 -3.44 -5.38
C GLY A 6 -5.80 -2.56 -4.19
N LEU A 7 -5.91 -1.25 -4.34
CA LEU A 7 -5.74 -0.26 -3.28
C LEU A 7 -7.04 0.55 -3.17
N ASN A 8 -7.73 0.44 -2.04
CA ASN A 8 -9.04 1.08 -1.83
C ASN A 8 -10.06 0.84 -2.97
N GLY A 9 -10.05 -0.37 -3.55
CA GLY A 9 -10.94 -0.77 -4.64
C GLY A 9 -10.48 -0.36 -6.04
N VAL A 10 -9.32 0.28 -6.18
CA VAL A 10 -8.70 0.62 -7.47
C VAL A 10 -7.54 -0.32 -7.74
N THR A 11 -7.58 -1.02 -8.86
CA THR A 11 -6.51 -1.93 -9.28
C THR A 11 -5.39 -1.17 -9.98
N VAL A 12 -4.16 -1.31 -9.47
CA VAL A 12 -2.95 -0.74 -10.05
C VAL A 12 -1.89 -1.83 -10.28
N TYR A 13 -0.93 -1.58 -11.16
CA TYR A 13 0.22 -2.45 -11.30
C TYR A 13 1.33 -1.99 -10.35
N ALA A 14 1.80 -2.90 -9.48
CA ALA A 14 2.70 -2.54 -8.40
C ALA A 14 3.81 -3.57 -8.17
N TYR A 15 4.87 -3.11 -7.51
CA TYR A 15 5.86 -3.99 -6.90
C TYR A 15 5.69 -3.99 -5.38
N VAL A 16 5.53 -5.17 -4.80
CA VAL A 16 5.22 -5.39 -3.39
C VAL A 16 6.36 -6.12 -2.70
N LEU A 17 6.84 -5.53 -1.61
CA LEU A 17 7.64 -6.19 -0.58
C LEU A 17 6.76 -6.33 0.66
N ALA A 18 6.58 -7.53 1.18
CA ALA A 18 5.76 -7.75 2.38
C ALA A 18 6.52 -8.62 3.37
N ASP A 19 6.50 -8.23 4.63
CA ASP A 19 6.91 -9.02 5.78
C ASP A 19 5.71 -9.20 6.74
N ALA A 20 5.94 -9.70 7.96
CA ALA A 20 4.88 -10.02 8.91
C ALA A 20 4.07 -8.79 9.39
N ASN A 21 4.67 -7.60 9.39
CA ASN A 21 4.08 -6.40 10.01
C ASN A 21 4.02 -5.19 9.07
N GLU A 22 4.80 -5.20 7.99
CA GLU A 22 4.91 -4.13 7.02
C GLU A 22 4.75 -4.64 5.59
N MET A 23 4.08 -3.84 4.78
CA MET A 23 4.02 -3.98 3.33
C MET A 23 4.50 -2.69 2.69
N ARG A 24 5.52 -2.78 1.84
CA ARG A 24 5.97 -1.69 0.97
C ARG A 24 5.45 -1.92 -0.44
N VAL A 25 4.75 -0.94 -0.97
CA VAL A 25 4.15 -0.99 -2.31
C VAL A 25 4.73 0.14 -3.15
N ARG A 26 5.38 -0.21 -4.26
CA ARG A 26 5.83 0.75 -5.27
C ARG A 26 4.78 0.87 -6.36
N VAL A 27 4.27 2.08 -6.56
CA VAL A 27 3.32 2.44 -7.62
C VAL A 27 3.91 3.54 -8.49
N SER A 28 3.29 3.82 -9.64
CA SER A 28 3.61 5.02 -10.43
C SER A 28 3.17 6.29 -9.69
N ALA A 29 3.80 7.42 -9.97
CA ALA A 29 3.36 8.72 -9.44
C ALA A 29 1.92 9.05 -9.89
N ASP A 30 1.60 8.79 -11.16
CA ASP A 30 0.27 9.03 -11.72
C ASP A 30 -0.82 8.20 -11.01
N ASP A 31 -0.55 6.91 -10.75
CA ASP A 31 -1.48 6.07 -9.99
C ASP A 31 -1.62 6.56 -8.55
N TRP A 32 -0.52 6.94 -7.89
CA TRP A 32 -0.59 7.47 -6.53
C TRP A 32 -1.45 8.74 -6.44
N GLU A 33 -1.27 9.69 -7.36
CA GLU A 33 -2.08 10.91 -7.44
C GLU A 33 -3.56 10.58 -7.67
N ARG A 34 -3.86 9.67 -8.59
CA ARG A 34 -5.24 9.22 -8.88
C ARG A 34 -5.90 8.52 -7.70
N LEU A 35 -5.13 7.75 -6.92
CA LEU A 35 -5.63 7.06 -5.75
C LEU A 35 -5.96 8.01 -4.58
N GLY A 36 -5.41 9.23 -4.57
CA GLY A 36 -5.65 10.21 -3.50
C GLY A 36 -5.20 9.74 -2.12
N LEU A 37 -4.17 8.88 -2.06
CA LEU A 37 -3.70 8.28 -0.82
C LEU A 37 -2.77 9.23 -0.05
N SER A 38 -3.06 9.38 1.24
CA SER A 38 -2.30 10.22 2.16
C SER A 38 -1.89 9.45 3.41
N PRO A 39 -0.70 9.70 3.98
CA PRO A 39 -0.30 9.13 5.25
C PRO A 39 -1.35 9.35 6.35
N GLY A 40 -1.54 8.36 7.21
CA GLY A 40 -2.57 8.32 8.25
C GLY A 40 -3.89 7.65 7.82
N GLN A 41 -4.07 7.37 6.53
CA GLN A 41 -5.27 6.71 6.03
C GLN A 41 -5.23 5.19 6.22
N ARG A 42 -6.40 4.59 6.44
CA ARG A 42 -6.58 3.14 6.32
C ARG A 42 -6.70 2.79 4.84
N VAL A 43 -5.96 1.76 4.43
CA VAL A 43 -5.92 1.27 3.06
C VAL A 43 -6.40 -0.17 3.06
N ARG A 44 -7.41 -0.45 2.25
CA ARG A 44 -7.78 -1.82 1.89
C ARG A 44 -6.85 -2.28 0.78
N VAL A 45 -6.16 -3.41 1.01
CA VAL A 45 -5.27 -4.01 0.02
C VAL A 45 -5.87 -5.32 -0.46
N GLU A 46 -5.83 -5.55 -1.77
CA GLU A 46 -6.24 -6.81 -2.40
C GLU A 46 -5.08 -7.35 -3.24
N ARG A 47 -4.68 -8.61 -3.00
CA ARG A 47 -3.63 -9.30 -3.76
C ARG A 47 -4.14 -10.64 -4.24
N GLY A 48 -3.98 -10.94 -5.53
CA GLY A 48 -4.44 -12.21 -6.11
C GLY A 48 -5.95 -12.46 -5.94
N GLY A 49 -6.77 -11.40 -5.91
CA GLY A 49 -8.21 -11.49 -5.71
C GLY A 49 -8.64 -11.71 -4.25
N GLN A 50 -7.71 -11.72 -3.30
CA GLN A 50 -8.01 -11.84 -1.87
C GLN A 50 -7.77 -10.52 -1.15
N ALA A 51 -8.73 -10.11 -0.33
CA ALA A 51 -8.61 -8.93 0.52
C ALA A 51 -7.76 -9.22 1.75
N GLU A 52 -6.86 -8.31 2.07
CA GLU A 52 -6.06 -8.35 3.28
C GLU A 52 -6.75 -7.66 4.45
N ALA A 53 -6.22 -7.89 5.65
CA ALA A 53 -6.57 -7.07 6.81
C ALA A 53 -6.28 -5.59 6.51
N PRO A 54 -7.14 -4.65 6.95
CA PRO A 54 -6.92 -3.22 6.72
C PRO A 54 -5.55 -2.75 7.27
N LEU A 55 -4.75 -2.13 6.40
CA LEU A 55 -3.44 -1.59 6.75
C LEU A 55 -3.51 -0.06 6.92
N LEU A 56 -2.57 0.51 7.64
CA LEU A 56 -2.39 1.95 7.76
C LEU A 56 -1.30 2.40 6.80
N LEU A 57 -1.57 3.40 5.96
CA LEU A 57 -0.53 4.11 5.22
C LEU A 57 0.29 4.98 6.19
N ALA A 58 1.46 4.49 6.59
CA ALA A 58 2.36 5.18 7.49
C ALA A 58 3.15 6.30 6.79
N ALA A 59 3.55 6.08 5.54
CA ALA A 59 4.34 7.04 4.76
C ALA A 59 4.16 6.83 3.26
N ALA A 60 4.37 7.90 2.49
CA ALA A 60 4.50 7.88 1.04
C ALA A 60 5.79 8.62 0.66
N GLU A 61 6.77 7.89 0.13
CA GLU A 61 8.07 8.42 -0.29
C GLU A 61 8.08 8.60 -1.81
N GLN A 62 8.10 9.85 -2.26
CA GLN A 62 8.12 10.19 -3.69
C GLN A 62 9.56 10.09 -4.23
N ASN A 63 9.76 9.22 -5.21
CA ASN A 63 11.01 9.06 -5.96
C ASN A 63 10.66 8.97 -7.46
N PRO A 64 10.39 10.10 -8.14
CA PRO A 64 9.89 10.09 -9.50
C PRO A 64 10.70 9.15 -10.43
N PRO A 65 10.03 8.32 -11.26
CA PRO A 65 8.60 8.35 -11.58
C PRO A 65 7.71 7.48 -10.67
N VAL A 66 8.21 7.03 -9.51
CA VAL A 66 7.51 6.11 -8.62
C VAL A 66 7.28 6.68 -7.22
N VAL A 67 6.31 6.10 -6.51
CA VAL A 67 6.05 6.40 -5.11
C VAL A 67 6.08 5.10 -4.31
N TRP A 68 6.79 5.11 -3.19
CA TRP A 68 6.81 4.01 -2.24
C TRP A 68 5.83 4.27 -1.11
N LEU A 69 4.81 3.42 -1.01
CA LEU A 69 3.83 3.42 0.06
C LEU A 69 4.29 2.45 1.15
N ARG A 70 4.38 2.94 2.40
CA ARG A 70 4.66 2.10 3.57
C ARG A 70 3.36 1.83 4.31
N LEU A 71 2.88 0.59 4.24
CA LEU A 71 1.65 0.11 4.87
C LEU A 71 2.01 -0.73 6.09
N VAL A 72 1.39 -0.48 7.23
CA VAL A 72 1.66 -1.22 8.48
C VAL A 72 0.38 -1.84 9.04
N SER A 73 0.50 -3.01 9.64
CA SER A 73 -0.61 -3.68 10.30
C SER A 73 -1.11 -2.86 11.50
N LEU A 74 -2.42 -2.60 11.55
CA LEU A 74 -3.05 -1.99 12.72
C LEU A 74 -3.04 -2.90 13.95
N ALA A 75 -2.96 -4.22 13.76
CA ALA A 75 -2.89 -5.18 14.85
C ALA A 75 -1.51 -5.15 15.54
N ALA A 76 -0.43 -4.97 14.78
CA ALA A 76 0.93 -4.90 15.30
C ALA A 76 1.16 -3.64 16.16
N ARG A 77 0.46 -2.53 15.86
CA ARG A 77 0.62 -1.25 16.56
C ARG A 77 0.00 -1.21 17.97
N ARG A 78 -0.80 -2.21 18.36
CA ARG A 78 -1.38 -2.30 19.72
C ARG A 78 -0.40 -2.84 20.76
N ALA A 79 0.74 -3.39 20.35
CA ALA A 79 1.73 -4.00 21.24
C ALA A 79 2.97 -3.11 21.48
N SER A 80 2.89 -1.81 21.16
CA SER A 80 3.99 -0.84 21.28
C SER A 80 3.62 0.31 22.19
#